data_AF-A0A960K8U6-F1
#
_entry.id   AF-A0A960K8U6-F1
#
_cell.length_a   1.000
_cell.length_b   1.000
_cell.length_c   1.000
_cell.angle_alpha   90.00
_cell.angle_beta   90.00
_cell.angle_gamma   90.00
#
_symmetry.space_group_name_H-M   'P 1'
#
loop_
_entity.id
_entity.type
_entity.pdbx_description
1 polymer ?
#
loop_
_entity_poly.entity_id
_entity_poly.type
_entity_poly.pdbx_seq_one_letter_code
_entity_poly.pdbx_strand_id
1 'polypeptide(L)'
;MAEGKPSKGTARGELAMGLRRSSLAVIAGLVATTSVLVAPNPASADGTTVVPATCTGIPVVGTLDTSVDVNATDDVDPVVSGGQVKLSLKVPIPVGDVPVSATITETKITTPIPSGVSVAGVAFTSSSFSSQTWALSGSNLVLTLSGSVKVGGSNPTPTMPDVTVTANVSGAPRVIEWKVPSTITAKGSAVIIVNTSFTATCTPKNTSMVLATTTVVAPNVAPVATDQTVPVAYETATPVKLTGTDANGDTLTFAVASQPSHGDLTGTAPNLTYTPDSGFSGTDSFTFTASDAALSDTGTITLQVSSEPATIPGAPEIDGVDVLGEGAARVRWSPPTTDGGSPITGYHVTVTQNGVETDLGTFSSTDREATSTALKNGVAATFEVSAVNGVGEGAPATSAAATPQWWLPWSSGQVAIVELWTWMTGKPPTYQDYFNWLSQLDGGFKTTTDLITYLRTTTDATNNVDPTIRLYSAYLTRIPDANGLNFWLGRRRAGWTLSKISSNFAASSEFIRRYGSMTNRQFVENIYVNVMERAGDTAGIAFWTRQLDNRRYSRGQVMINFSESSEYMNKQGGNVAAAAFYIHVLGRAPSLQERADFIQGIVDHGFAAVVRPLLRTESFAARAG
;
A
#
# COMPACT_ATOMS: atom_id res chain seq x y z
N MET A 1 -35.31 -5.16 25.75
CA MET A 1 -36.27 -6.26 25.47
C MET A 1 -35.75 -6.97 24.22
N ALA A 2 -35.28 -8.21 24.18
CA ALA A 2 -35.06 -9.29 25.15
C ALA A 2 -33.74 -9.97 24.71
N GLU A 3 -32.71 -10.08 25.54
CA GLU A 3 -32.36 -11.23 26.40
C GLU A 3 -32.68 -12.64 25.86
N GLY A 4 -31.62 -13.37 25.51
CA GLY A 4 -31.55 -14.83 25.35
C GLY A 4 -30.08 -15.29 25.40
N LYS A 5 -29.71 -15.96 26.49
CA LYS A 5 -28.35 -16.28 27.01
C LYS A 5 -27.66 -17.49 26.30
N PRO A 6 -26.40 -17.88 26.65
CA PRO A 6 -25.34 -18.25 25.70
C PRO A 6 -24.92 -19.73 25.72
N SER A 7 -24.15 -20.18 24.72
CA SER A 7 -23.25 -21.34 24.86
C SER A 7 -21.86 -21.03 24.31
N LYS A 8 -20.85 -21.13 25.19
CA LYS A 8 -19.42 -21.13 24.87
C LYS A 8 -19.09 -22.31 23.96
N GLY A 9 -18.62 -22.02 22.74
CA GLY A 9 -17.99 -22.97 21.84
C GLY A 9 -16.59 -22.49 21.50
N THR A 10 -15.61 -23.21 22.00
CA THR A 10 -14.17 -23.00 21.83
C THR A 10 -13.77 -23.18 20.36
N ALA A 11 -13.21 -22.16 19.71
CA ALA A 11 -12.48 -22.33 18.46
C ALA A 11 -11.23 -21.46 18.48
N ARG A 12 -10.08 -22.14 18.54
CA ARG A 12 -8.73 -21.59 18.52
C ARG A 12 -8.52 -20.81 17.21
N GLY A 13 -8.01 -19.59 17.33
CA GLY A 13 -7.30 -18.95 16.22
C GLY A 13 -5.95 -19.63 16.04
N GLU A 14 -5.76 -20.30 14.91
CA GLU A 14 -4.44 -20.69 14.42
C GLU A 14 -4.00 -19.67 13.37
N LEU A 15 -3.03 -18.83 13.78
CA LEU A 15 -2.10 -18.17 12.87
C LEU A 15 -1.23 -19.25 12.23
N ALA A 16 -1.62 -19.74 11.04
CA ALA A 16 -0.78 -20.59 10.22
C ALA A 16 0.14 -19.71 9.35
N MET A 17 1.29 -19.30 9.91
CA MET A 17 2.40 -18.73 9.16
C MET A 17 3.60 -19.67 9.25
N GLY A 18 3.98 -20.24 8.11
CA GLY A 18 5.36 -20.68 7.83
C GLY A 18 5.96 -21.75 8.73
N LEU A 19 5.49 -23.00 8.62
CA LEU A 19 6.31 -24.16 8.99
C LEU A 19 6.80 -24.82 7.69
N ARG A 20 8.06 -24.54 7.35
CA ARG A 20 8.83 -25.35 6.39
C ARG A 20 8.66 -26.81 6.80
N ARG A 21 8.06 -27.63 5.92
CA ARG A 21 7.90 -29.06 6.17
C ARG A 21 9.29 -29.70 6.18
N SER A 22 9.80 -29.84 7.40
CA SER A 22 10.92 -30.68 7.78
C SER A 22 10.67 -32.09 7.25
N SER A 23 11.70 -32.59 6.57
CA SER A 23 11.84 -33.92 6.01
C SER A 23 11.26 -34.99 6.93
N LEU A 24 10.23 -35.72 6.46
CA LEU A 24 9.84 -36.98 7.08
C LEU A 24 11.01 -37.95 6.92
N ALA A 25 11.70 -38.27 8.02
CA ALA A 25 12.62 -39.40 8.06
C ALA A 25 11.78 -40.69 8.05
N VAL A 26 11.68 -41.34 6.89
CA VAL A 26 11.04 -42.66 6.76
C VAL A 26 12.02 -43.71 7.29
N ILE A 27 11.63 -44.41 8.36
CA ILE A 27 12.38 -45.54 8.91
C ILE A 27 12.07 -46.77 8.04
N ALA A 28 12.94 -47.08 7.08
CA ALA A 28 12.87 -48.34 6.36
C ALA A 28 13.61 -49.44 7.16
N GLY A 29 12.88 -50.45 7.61
CA GLY A 29 13.47 -51.64 8.25
C GLY A 29 14.19 -52.51 7.22
N LEU A 30 15.45 -52.84 7.49
CA LEU A 30 16.28 -53.70 6.63
C LEU A 30 15.78 -55.15 6.69
N VAL A 31 15.32 -55.72 5.57
CA VAL A 31 15.17 -57.18 5.41
C VAL A 31 16.11 -57.61 4.30
N ALA A 32 17.28 -58.13 4.67
CA ALA A 32 18.20 -58.73 3.71
C ALA A 32 17.63 -60.07 3.22
N THR A 33 17.28 -60.15 1.95
CA THR A 33 16.89 -61.41 1.31
C THR A 33 18.13 -62.24 1.01
N THR A 34 18.27 -63.34 1.76
CA THR A 34 18.98 -64.60 1.44
C THR A 34 20.33 -64.47 0.71
N SER A 35 21.42 -64.62 1.46
CA SER A 35 22.73 -65.02 0.90
C SER A 35 23.29 -66.15 1.76
N VAL A 36 23.58 -67.29 1.11
CA VAL A 36 24.08 -68.53 1.74
C VAL A 36 25.61 -68.47 1.83
N LEU A 37 26.18 -68.68 3.01
CA LEU A 37 27.63 -68.82 3.22
C LEU A 37 27.95 -70.25 3.69
N VAL A 38 28.92 -70.90 3.04
CA VAL A 38 29.45 -72.22 3.41
C VAL A 38 30.94 -72.06 3.73
N ALA A 39 31.39 -72.49 4.91
CA ALA A 39 32.80 -72.48 5.31
C ALA A 39 33.40 -73.91 5.24
N PRO A 40 34.67 -74.12 4.79
CA PRO A 40 35.17 -75.48 4.55
C PRO A 40 35.97 -76.16 5.67
N ASN A 41 36.27 -75.56 6.84
CA ASN A 41 37.02 -76.28 7.89
C ASN A 41 36.92 -75.66 9.30
N PRO A 42 36.58 -76.42 10.38
CA PRO A 42 36.43 -75.89 11.73
C PRO A 42 37.63 -76.26 12.62
N ALA A 43 38.47 -75.28 12.93
CA ALA A 43 39.37 -75.37 14.08
C ALA A 43 39.42 -73.99 14.73
N SER A 44 39.04 -73.93 16.00
CA SER A 44 38.86 -72.74 16.84
C SER A 44 37.67 -71.84 16.46
N ALA A 45 36.54 -72.06 17.14
CA ALA A 45 35.57 -71.00 17.42
C ALA A 45 34.81 -71.37 18.70
N ASP A 46 35.55 -71.36 19.81
CA ASP A 46 34.95 -71.11 21.11
C ASP A 46 35.11 -69.60 21.33
N GLY A 47 34.02 -68.85 21.24
CA GLY A 47 33.99 -67.38 21.28
C GLY A 47 33.67 -66.69 19.95
N THR A 48 32.97 -65.56 20.06
CA THR A 48 32.63 -64.62 18.98
C THR A 48 33.85 -64.27 18.13
N THR A 49 33.95 -64.81 16.91
CA THR A 49 34.96 -64.40 15.94
C THR A 49 34.40 -63.30 15.05
N VAL A 50 34.90 -62.07 15.22
CA VAL A 50 34.59 -60.93 14.33
C VAL A 50 35.26 -61.19 12.98
N VAL A 51 34.47 -61.30 11.90
CA VAL A 51 35.00 -61.42 10.53
C VAL A 51 35.01 -60.04 9.88
N PRO A 52 36.19 -59.41 9.67
CA PRO A 52 36.26 -58.10 9.04
C PRO A 52 35.88 -58.18 7.55
N ALA A 53 34.87 -57.41 7.15
CA ALA A 53 34.48 -57.21 5.76
C ALA A 53 34.67 -55.75 5.35
N THR A 54 34.97 -55.50 4.07
CA THR A 54 35.04 -54.16 3.49
C THR A 54 33.79 -53.96 2.64
N CYS A 55 32.88 -53.08 3.04
CA CYS A 55 31.69 -52.74 2.28
C CYS A 55 31.91 -51.45 1.47
N THR A 56 31.59 -51.48 0.18
CA THR A 56 31.65 -50.34 -0.74
C THR A 56 30.26 -50.06 -1.33
N GLY A 57 29.98 -48.81 -1.71
CA GLY A 57 28.70 -48.40 -2.29
C GLY A 57 27.63 -47.90 -1.31
N ILE A 58 27.97 -47.72 -0.02
CA ILE A 58 27.08 -47.10 0.98
C ILE A 58 27.27 -45.56 0.92
N PRO A 59 26.23 -44.75 0.69
CA PRO A 59 26.36 -43.32 0.43
C PRO A 59 26.62 -42.42 1.65
N VAL A 60 27.13 -42.93 2.79
CA VAL A 60 27.49 -42.09 3.95
C VAL A 60 28.81 -42.55 4.57
N VAL A 61 29.70 -41.59 4.85
CA VAL A 61 31.02 -41.79 5.47
C VAL A 61 30.87 -42.24 6.93
N GLY A 62 31.22 -43.48 7.22
CA GLY A 62 31.34 -44.02 8.58
C GLY A 62 31.69 -45.51 8.56
N THR A 63 32.66 -45.92 9.39
CA THR A 63 33.03 -47.33 9.58
C THR A 63 31.86 -48.12 10.16
N LEU A 64 31.40 -49.13 9.41
CA LEU A 64 30.37 -50.07 9.81
C LEU A 64 31.04 -51.25 10.52
N ASP A 65 31.01 -51.29 11.86
CA ASP A 65 31.38 -52.50 12.61
C ASP A 65 30.15 -53.41 12.69
N THR A 66 30.14 -54.47 11.89
CA THR A 66 29.11 -55.52 11.98
C THR A 66 29.63 -56.69 12.82
N SER A 67 29.02 -56.94 13.98
CA SER A 67 29.24 -58.20 14.71
C SER A 67 28.22 -59.23 14.24
N VAL A 68 28.68 -60.43 13.89
CA VAL A 68 27.84 -61.58 13.54
C VAL A 68 27.82 -62.52 14.74
N ASP A 69 26.65 -62.72 15.36
CA ASP A 69 26.45 -63.77 16.36
C ASP A 69 26.12 -65.10 15.66
N VAL A 70 26.92 -66.13 15.93
CA VAL A 70 26.71 -67.50 15.46
C VAL A 70 26.30 -68.35 16.65
N ASN A 71 24.99 -68.59 16.82
CA ASN A 71 24.50 -69.54 17.83
C ASN A 71 24.51 -70.96 17.25
N ALA A 72 25.57 -71.72 17.53
CA ALA A 72 25.56 -73.18 17.38
C ALA A 72 24.97 -73.79 18.65
N THR A 73 23.68 -74.12 18.64
CA THR A 73 23.04 -74.88 19.73
C THR A 73 23.27 -76.37 19.52
N ASP A 74 24.36 -76.92 20.05
CA ASP A 74 24.41 -78.28 20.61
C ASP A 74 25.71 -78.43 21.42
N ASP A 75 25.64 -78.18 22.73
CA ASP A 75 26.77 -78.30 23.66
C ASP A 75 26.47 -79.47 24.60
N VAL A 76 26.93 -80.67 24.22
CA VAL A 76 26.96 -81.85 25.10
C VAL A 76 28.27 -82.59 24.86
N ASP A 77 29.36 -82.12 25.46
CA ASP A 77 30.63 -82.86 25.53
C ASP A 77 30.67 -83.78 26.77
N PRO A 78 30.63 -85.12 26.64
CA PRO A 78 31.04 -86.02 27.71
C PRO A 78 32.52 -86.41 27.58
N VAL A 79 33.36 -85.94 28.50
CA VAL A 79 34.70 -86.51 28.74
C VAL A 79 34.61 -87.52 29.90
N VAL A 80 34.87 -88.80 29.60
CA VAL A 80 34.86 -89.89 30.59
C VAL A 80 36.23 -90.06 31.23
N SER A 81 36.33 -89.88 32.55
CA SER A 81 37.28 -90.60 33.39
C SER A 81 36.73 -90.70 34.82
N GLY A 82 36.50 -91.93 35.32
CA GLY A 82 36.18 -92.17 36.74
C GLY A 82 34.73 -92.48 37.13
N GLY A 83 33.83 -92.79 36.17
CA GLY A 83 32.54 -93.43 36.50
C GLY A 83 31.42 -92.54 37.06
N GLN A 84 31.54 -91.21 36.98
CA GLN A 84 30.45 -90.24 37.23
C GLN A 84 30.35 -89.23 36.07
N VAL A 85 29.17 -89.11 35.46
CA VAL A 85 28.88 -88.09 34.44
C VAL A 85 28.24 -86.89 35.15
N LYS A 86 28.84 -85.71 34.97
CA LYS A 86 28.38 -84.46 35.55
C LYS A 86 27.84 -83.56 34.44
N LEU A 87 26.52 -83.39 34.38
CA LEU A 87 25.85 -82.53 33.38
C LEU A 87 25.51 -81.18 34.04
N SER A 88 25.90 -80.08 33.38
CA SER A 88 25.52 -78.71 33.76
C SER A 88 24.78 -78.10 32.57
N LEU A 89 23.54 -77.64 32.78
CA LEU A 89 22.72 -77.05 31.72
C LEU A 89 22.54 -75.54 31.98
N LYS A 90 22.90 -74.69 31.02
CA LYS A 90 22.61 -73.24 31.08
C LYS A 90 21.44 -72.90 30.16
N VAL A 91 20.42 -72.23 30.71
CA VAL A 91 19.22 -71.82 29.94
C VAL A 91 19.28 -70.31 29.66
N PRO A 92 19.35 -69.85 28.40
CA PRO A 92 19.35 -68.42 28.07
C PRO A 92 17.92 -67.84 27.93
N ILE A 93 17.72 -66.58 28.34
CA ILE A 93 16.47 -65.80 28.11
C ILE A 93 16.75 -64.69 27.07
N PRO A 94 15.86 -64.45 26.09
CA PRO A 94 16.01 -63.36 25.11
C PRO A 94 15.82 -61.98 25.76
N VAL A 95 16.72 -61.04 25.47
CA VAL A 95 16.73 -59.68 26.03
C VAL A 95 15.85 -58.77 25.17
N GLY A 96 14.81 -58.20 25.75
CA GLY A 96 13.97 -57.15 25.17
C GLY A 96 13.36 -56.28 26.27
N ASP A 97 13.55 -54.97 26.17
CA ASP A 97 13.16 -53.99 27.19
C ASP A 97 11.64 -53.85 27.33
N VAL A 98 11.01 -54.52 28.30
CA VAL A 98 9.86 -54.01 29.08
C VAL A 98 9.85 -54.66 30.48
N PRO A 99 9.67 -53.92 31.60
CA PRO A 99 9.59 -54.50 32.93
C PRO A 99 8.13 -54.82 33.32
N VAL A 100 7.76 -56.10 33.54
CA VAL A 100 7.09 -56.63 34.77
C VAL A 100 6.98 -58.18 34.70
N SER A 101 7.42 -58.88 35.75
CA SER A 101 7.04 -60.25 36.20
C SER A 101 6.68 -61.32 35.14
N ALA A 102 7.62 -62.20 34.79
CA ALA A 102 7.34 -63.44 34.06
C ALA A 102 7.14 -64.62 35.03
N THR A 103 6.00 -65.31 34.91
CA THR A 103 5.75 -66.57 35.66
C THR A 103 6.05 -67.73 34.73
N ILE A 104 7.09 -68.52 35.03
CA ILE A 104 7.42 -69.75 34.29
C ILE A 104 6.54 -70.87 34.87
N THR A 105 5.43 -71.18 34.21
CA THR A 105 4.43 -72.10 34.77
C THR A 105 4.85 -73.57 34.66
N GLU A 106 5.59 -73.95 33.62
CA GLU A 106 6.17 -75.29 33.46
C GLU A 106 7.33 -75.25 32.46
N THR A 107 8.49 -75.85 32.78
CA THR A 107 9.57 -76.06 31.81
C THR A 107 9.94 -77.53 31.79
N LYS A 108 9.92 -78.13 30.60
CA LYS A 108 10.18 -79.54 30.38
C LYS A 108 11.48 -79.72 29.59
N ILE A 109 12.48 -80.32 30.22
CA ILE A 109 13.78 -80.59 29.60
C ILE A 109 13.87 -82.08 29.33
N THR A 110 14.15 -82.44 28.08
CA THR A 110 14.19 -83.84 27.63
C THR A 110 15.57 -84.13 27.06
N THR A 111 16.31 -85.05 27.66
CA THR A 111 17.64 -85.47 27.19
C THR A 111 17.61 -86.94 26.76
N PRO A 112 18.03 -87.26 25.52
CA PRO A 112 18.12 -88.64 25.07
C PRO A 112 19.18 -89.44 25.82
N ILE A 113 18.85 -90.67 26.20
CA ILE A 113 19.78 -91.65 26.77
C ILE A 113 20.30 -92.52 25.61
N PRO A 114 21.62 -92.59 25.38
CA PRO A 114 22.19 -93.49 24.37
C PRO A 114 21.82 -94.95 24.64
N SER A 115 21.56 -95.72 23.57
CA SER A 115 21.20 -97.14 23.69
C SER A 115 22.29 -97.95 24.42
N GLY A 116 21.92 -98.66 25.49
CA GLY A 116 22.84 -99.47 26.31
C GLY A 116 23.28 -98.82 27.63
N VAL A 117 22.84 -97.59 27.92
CA VAL A 117 23.08 -96.88 29.18
C VAL A 117 21.88 -97.05 30.12
N SER A 118 22.12 -97.45 31.37
CA SER A 118 21.10 -97.45 32.44
C SER A 118 21.46 -96.41 33.50
N VAL A 119 20.46 -95.66 33.97
CA VAL A 119 20.63 -94.55 34.94
C VAL A 119 19.98 -94.96 36.27
N ALA A 120 20.74 -94.96 37.37
CA ALA A 120 20.23 -95.25 38.71
C ALA A 120 20.77 -94.24 39.74
N GLY A 121 19.86 -93.71 40.58
CA GLY A 121 20.16 -92.82 41.71
C GLY A 121 20.59 -91.41 41.32
N VAL A 122 19.66 -90.45 41.35
CA VAL A 122 19.93 -89.02 41.09
C VAL A 122 19.73 -88.22 42.39
N ALA A 123 20.71 -87.38 42.78
CA ALA A 123 20.65 -86.53 43.97
C ALA A 123 20.95 -85.06 43.62
N PHE A 124 20.40 -84.11 44.39
CA PHE A 124 20.48 -82.66 44.14
C PHE A 124 20.76 -81.82 45.39
N THR A 125 21.31 -80.61 45.19
CA THR A 125 21.35 -79.49 46.15
C THR A 125 20.55 -78.30 45.59
N SER A 126 19.58 -77.77 46.35
CA SER A 126 18.55 -76.80 45.91
C SER A 126 18.95 -75.32 45.98
N SER A 127 18.21 -74.42 45.29
CA SER A 127 17.74 -73.16 45.94
C SER A 127 16.65 -72.28 45.26
N SER A 128 15.95 -72.62 44.15
CA SER A 128 14.99 -71.61 43.59
C SER A 128 13.72 -72.08 42.85
N PHE A 129 13.32 -73.36 42.90
CA PHE A 129 12.03 -73.83 42.33
C PHE A 129 11.17 -74.56 43.37
N SER A 130 9.84 -74.41 43.30
CA SER A 130 8.89 -74.95 44.29
C SER A 130 8.57 -76.45 44.15
N SER A 131 8.70 -77.05 42.95
CA SER A 131 8.58 -78.50 42.76
C SER A 131 9.38 -79.01 41.56
N GLN A 132 9.90 -80.24 41.65
CA GLN A 132 10.64 -80.91 40.57
C GLN A 132 10.25 -82.39 40.52
N THR A 133 9.95 -82.92 39.34
CA THR A 133 9.72 -84.37 39.13
C THR A 133 10.46 -84.86 37.91
N TRP A 134 11.06 -86.05 38.00
CA TRP A 134 11.67 -86.75 36.87
C TRP A 134 10.91 -88.01 36.50
N ALA A 135 10.78 -88.27 35.21
CA ALA A 135 10.23 -89.51 34.68
C ALA A 135 11.06 -90.01 33.48
N LEU A 136 11.11 -91.33 33.32
CA LEU A 136 11.56 -91.94 32.07
C LEU A 136 10.38 -91.94 31.10
N SER A 137 10.58 -91.32 29.94
CA SER A 137 9.61 -91.33 28.86
C SER A 137 10.26 -91.94 27.62
N GLY A 138 10.20 -93.26 27.52
CA GLY A 138 10.92 -94.02 26.50
C GLY A 138 12.43 -93.99 26.75
N SER A 139 13.21 -93.68 25.71
CA SER A 139 14.68 -93.59 25.77
C SER A 139 15.19 -92.26 26.33
N ASN A 140 14.33 -91.43 26.90
CA ASN A 140 14.67 -90.08 27.35
C ASN A 140 14.43 -89.91 28.84
N LEU A 141 15.36 -89.21 29.50
CA LEU A 141 15.16 -88.70 30.85
C LEU A 141 14.46 -87.33 30.74
N VAL A 142 13.33 -87.17 31.43
CA VAL A 142 12.50 -85.97 31.37
C VAL A 142 12.42 -85.30 32.73
N LEU A 143 12.84 -84.04 32.82
CA LEU A 143 12.64 -83.17 33.98
C LEU A 143 11.46 -82.24 33.76
N THR A 144 10.60 -82.14 34.78
CA THR A 144 9.60 -81.08 34.88
C THR A 144 9.92 -80.18 36.08
N LEU A 145 10.06 -78.88 35.82
CA LEU A 145 10.24 -77.83 36.82
C LEU A 145 9.00 -76.92 36.87
N SER A 146 8.52 -76.59 38.07
CA SER A 146 7.38 -75.67 38.27
C SER A 146 7.66 -74.69 39.42
N GLY A 147 7.54 -73.37 39.16
CA GLY A 147 7.69 -72.33 40.18
C GLY A 147 7.98 -70.92 39.64
N SER A 148 7.79 -69.88 40.48
CA SER A 148 7.95 -68.47 40.11
C SER A 148 9.25 -67.87 40.66
N VAL A 149 10.03 -67.14 39.83
CA VAL A 149 11.25 -66.42 40.23
C VAL A 149 11.01 -64.90 40.16
N LYS A 150 11.31 -64.16 41.23
CA LYS A 150 11.28 -62.68 41.25
C LYS A 150 12.67 -62.12 40.91
N VAL A 151 12.74 -61.19 39.96
CA VAL A 151 13.96 -60.44 39.60
C VAL A 151 13.73 -58.95 39.86
N GLY A 152 14.65 -58.26 40.56
CA GLY A 152 14.55 -56.82 40.82
C GLY A 152 15.90 -56.08 40.79
N GLY A 153 15.92 -54.89 40.17
CA GLY A 153 16.89 -53.80 40.40
C GLY A 153 18.16 -53.72 39.53
N SER A 154 18.20 -52.72 38.63
CA SER A 154 19.34 -52.03 37.97
C SER A 154 20.70 -52.75 37.71
N ASN A 155 20.72 -53.57 36.64
CA ASN A 155 21.80 -53.99 35.71
C ASN A 155 23.11 -54.68 36.19
N PRO A 156 23.67 -55.68 35.45
CA PRO A 156 23.09 -56.63 34.49
C PRO A 156 23.11 -58.08 34.99
N THR A 157 22.26 -58.91 34.40
CA THR A 157 22.27 -60.38 34.47
C THR A 157 21.73 -61.00 35.77
N PRO A 158 20.43 -61.36 35.83
CA PRO A 158 19.97 -62.32 36.82
C PRO A 158 20.69 -63.65 36.58
N THR A 159 21.56 -64.06 37.50
CA THR A 159 22.18 -65.38 37.48
C THR A 159 21.26 -66.37 38.19
N MET A 160 20.77 -67.39 37.48
CA MET A 160 20.19 -68.56 38.13
C MET A 160 21.31 -69.46 38.67
N PRO A 161 21.08 -70.22 39.76
CA PRO A 161 22.02 -71.22 40.23
C PRO A 161 22.12 -72.40 39.25
N ASP A 162 23.34 -72.87 39.00
CA ASP A 162 23.61 -74.06 38.18
C ASP A 162 22.96 -75.30 38.79
N VAL A 163 22.20 -76.06 37.99
CA VAL A 163 21.72 -77.39 38.39
C VAL A 163 22.74 -78.41 37.91
N THR A 164 23.47 -79.01 38.86
CA THR A 164 24.40 -80.10 38.58
C THR A 164 23.70 -81.45 38.77
N VAL A 165 23.73 -82.30 37.74
CA VAL A 165 23.26 -83.69 37.84
C VAL A 165 24.46 -84.62 37.81
N THR A 166 24.54 -85.56 38.76
CA THR A 166 25.58 -86.61 38.78
C THR A 166 24.94 -87.98 38.59
N ALA A 167 25.40 -88.76 37.61
CA ALA A 167 24.94 -90.13 37.36
C ALA A 167 26.12 -91.09 37.11
N ASN A 168 26.07 -92.31 37.66
CA ASN A 168 27.11 -93.32 37.47
C ASN A 168 26.83 -94.17 36.21
N VAL A 169 27.80 -94.37 35.31
CA VAL A 169 27.63 -95.18 34.08
C VAL A 169 28.88 -96.05 33.81
N SER A 170 28.74 -97.32 33.41
CA SER A 170 29.86 -98.24 33.10
C SER A 170 29.78 -98.86 31.68
N GLY A 171 30.87 -98.79 30.89
CA GLY A 171 31.04 -99.46 29.58
C GLY A 171 32.25 -98.96 28.76
N ALA A 172 32.85 -99.79 27.89
CA ALA A 172 34.17 -99.58 27.23
C ALA A 172 34.17 -98.60 26.02
N PRO A 173 35.28 -97.88 25.73
CA PRO A 173 35.29 -96.68 24.86
C PRO A 173 35.38 -96.96 23.34
N ARG A 174 34.76 -96.11 22.50
CA ARG A 174 34.90 -96.07 21.03
C ARG A 174 34.96 -94.63 20.49
N VAL A 175 35.66 -94.41 19.38
CA VAL A 175 35.90 -93.12 18.68
C VAL A 175 34.73 -92.77 17.75
N ILE A 176 34.34 -91.48 17.68
CA ILE A 176 33.27 -90.92 16.82
C ILE A 176 33.88 -89.93 15.81
N GLU A 177 33.60 -90.09 14.52
CA GLU A 177 33.86 -89.08 13.46
C GLU A 177 32.65 -88.13 13.32
N TRP A 178 32.90 -86.82 13.23
CA TRP A 178 31.86 -85.78 13.13
C TRP A 178 31.71 -85.22 11.71
N LYS A 179 30.46 -84.99 11.29
CA LYS A 179 30.06 -84.32 10.04
C LYS A 179 29.52 -82.92 10.36
N VAL A 180 30.03 -81.88 9.71
CA VAL A 180 29.72 -80.45 9.97
C VAL A 180 28.30 -80.07 9.49
N PRO A 181 27.54 -79.19 10.18
CA PRO A 181 26.27 -78.65 9.69
C PRO A 181 26.43 -77.76 8.45
N SER A 182 25.44 -77.75 7.53
CA SER A 182 25.54 -77.14 6.20
C SER A 182 25.01 -75.70 6.05
N THR A 183 24.59 -75.02 7.11
CA THR A 183 24.07 -73.63 7.03
C THR A 183 24.39 -72.79 8.26
N ILE A 184 24.84 -71.55 8.05
CA ILE A 184 25.00 -70.50 9.06
C ILE A 184 24.13 -69.31 8.63
N THR A 185 23.27 -68.79 9.51
CA THR A 185 22.43 -67.60 9.22
C THR A 185 22.90 -66.42 10.07
N ALA A 186 23.27 -65.30 9.44
CA ALA A 186 23.63 -64.06 10.12
C ALA A 186 22.45 -63.06 10.10
N LYS A 187 22.18 -62.38 11.23
CA LYS A 187 21.27 -61.23 11.32
C LYS A 187 22.06 -60.00 11.78
N GLY A 188 21.99 -58.91 11.03
CA GLY A 188 22.48 -57.60 11.44
C GLY A 188 21.37 -56.56 11.34
N SER A 189 21.35 -55.59 12.26
CA SER A 189 20.42 -54.45 12.23
C SER A 189 21.22 -53.16 12.13
N ALA A 190 20.99 -52.37 11.09
CA ALA A 190 21.54 -51.02 10.94
C ALA A 190 20.43 -50.07 10.47
N VAL A 191 20.36 -48.88 11.06
CA VAL A 191 19.45 -47.81 10.64
C VAL A 191 20.22 -46.87 9.72
N ILE A 192 19.88 -46.85 8.44
CA ILE A 192 20.51 -45.98 7.43
C ILE A 192 19.41 -45.10 6.83
N ILE A 193 19.58 -43.77 6.88
CA ILE A 193 18.69 -42.81 6.23
C ILE A 193 19.23 -42.57 4.82
N VAL A 194 18.51 -43.02 3.79
CA VAL A 194 18.85 -42.81 2.38
C VAL A 194 17.62 -42.37 1.59
N ASN A 195 17.83 -41.44 0.66
CA ASN A 195 16.77 -40.88 -0.19
C ASN A 195 16.81 -41.46 -1.62
N THR A 196 17.83 -42.26 -1.94
CA THR A 196 18.04 -42.89 -3.24
C THR A 196 18.47 -44.35 -3.06
N SER A 197 18.08 -45.19 -4.01
CA SER A 197 18.48 -46.61 -4.04
C SER A 197 20.00 -46.74 -4.17
N PHE A 198 20.60 -47.66 -3.41
CA PHE A 198 22.04 -47.94 -3.49
C PHE A 198 22.31 -49.44 -3.45
N THR A 199 23.42 -49.83 -4.08
CA THR A 199 23.91 -51.21 -4.04
C THR A 199 25.13 -51.25 -3.13
N ALA A 200 25.00 -51.92 -1.99
CA ALA A 200 26.15 -52.22 -1.15
C ALA A 200 26.78 -53.54 -1.59
N THR A 201 28.08 -53.51 -1.81
CA THR A 201 28.89 -54.70 -2.08
C THR A 201 29.82 -54.90 -0.90
N CYS A 202 29.68 -56.03 -0.20
CA CYS A 202 30.54 -56.35 0.93
C CYS A 202 31.49 -57.49 0.57
N THR A 203 32.80 -57.19 0.64
CA THR A 203 33.87 -58.16 0.35
C THR A 203 34.57 -58.56 1.65
N PRO A 204 34.51 -59.84 2.08
CA PRO A 204 35.27 -60.33 3.22
C PRO A 204 36.78 -60.23 2.97
N LYS A 205 37.59 -59.97 4.00
CA LYS A 205 39.07 -59.88 3.85
C LYS A 205 39.79 -61.24 3.69
N ASN A 206 39.11 -62.37 3.86
CA ASN A 206 39.70 -63.69 3.61
C ASN A 206 39.48 -64.10 2.14
N THR A 207 40.47 -64.73 1.52
CA THR A 207 40.45 -65.09 0.07
C THR A 207 39.66 -66.36 -0.23
N SER A 208 38.75 -66.79 0.66
CA SER A 208 37.98 -68.03 0.52
C SER A 208 36.47 -67.86 0.78
N MET A 209 35.93 -66.65 0.63
CA MET A 209 34.48 -66.36 0.69
C MET A 209 34.02 -65.62 -0.57
N VAL A 210 32.75 -65.82 -0.96
CA VAL A 210 32.14 -65.22 -2.18
C VAL A 210 31.46 -63.89 -1.85
N LEU A 211 31.49 -62.97 -2.82
CA LEU A 211 30.89 -61.64 -2.82
C LEU A 211 29.38 -61.69 -2.50
N ALA A 212 28.94 -60.95 -1.48
CA ALA A 212 27.52 -60.73 -1.20
C ALA A 212 27.13 -59.31 -1.63
N THR A 213 26.20 -59.22 -2.58
CA THR A 213 25.59 -57.96 -3.02
C THR A 213 24.17 -57.88 -2.49
N THR A 214 23.82 -56.75 -1.87
CA THR A 214 22.46 -56.46 -1.41
C THR A 214 22.04 -55.10 -1.94
N THR A 215 20.88 -55.06 -2.61
CA THR A 215 20.29 -53.85 -3.16
C THR A 215 19.21 -53.37 -2.20
N VAL A 216 19.30 -52.12 -1.75
CA VAL A 216 18.26 -51.47 -0.94
C VAL A 216 17.51 -50.49 -1.83
N VAL A 217 16.22 -50.75 -2.05
CA VAL A 217 15.34 -49.86 -2.82
C VAL A 217 14.62 -48.94 -1.83
N ALA A 218 14.80 -47.63 -1.99
CA ALA A 218 14.03 -46.65 -1.23
C ALA A 218 12.57 -46.67 -1.69
N PRO A 219 11.57 -46.54 -0.80
CA PRO A 219 10.18 -46.43 -1.21
C PRO A 219 9.97 -45.18 -2.08
N ASN A 220 9.22 -45.32 -3.17
CA ASN A 220 8.88 -44.22 -4.07
C ASN A 220 8.10 -43.12 -3.32
N VAL A 221 8.47 -41.86 -3.51
CA VAL A 221 7.81 -40.69 -2.94
C VAL A 221 7.09 -39.97 -4.06
N ALA A 222 5.85 -39.55 -3.83
CA ALA A 222 5.12 -38.78 -4.84
C ALA A 222 5.87 -37.49 -5.20
N PRO A 223 5.83 -37.06 -6.48
CA PRO A 223 6.41 -35.79 -6.87
C PRO A 223 5.68 -34.64 -6.17
N VAL A 224 6.31 -33.46 -6.14
CA VAL A 224 5.70 -32.22 -5.66
C VAL A 224 5.52 -31.28 -6.83
N ALA A 225 4.28 -30.93 -7.16
CA ALA A 225 3.97 -29.95 -8.19
C ALA A 225 4.21 -28.53 -7.65
N THR A 226 4.82 -27.65 -8.46
CA THR A 226 5.13 -26.29 -8.02
C THR A 226 4.00 -25.33 -8.41
N ASP A 227 3.31 -24.79 -7.41
CA ASP A 227 2.36 -23.68 -7.59
C ASP A 227 3.10 -22.43 -8.09
N GLN A 228 2.50 -21.71 -9.04
CA GLN A 228 3.09 -20.49 -9.59
C GLN A 228 2.05 -19.38 -9.73
N THR A 229 2.52 -18.13 -9.65
CA THR A 229 1.74 -16.95 -10.05
C THR A 229 2.43 -16.30 -11.24
N VAL A 230 1.72 -16.18 -12.36
CA VAL A 230 2.26 -15.65 -13.62
C VAL A 230 1.54 -14.34 -13.95
N PRO A 231 2.26 -13.21 -14.03
CA PRO A 231 1.68 -11.96 -14.54
C PRO A 231 1.47 -12.06 -16.05
N VAL A 232 0.33 -11.62 -16.52
CA VAL A 232 -0.08 -11.66 -17.92
C VAL A 232 -0.47 -10.23 -18.33
N ALA A 233 0.14 -9.72 -19.39
CA ALA A 233 -0.27 -8.42 -19.92
C ALA A 233 -1.64 -8.53 -20.61
N TYR A 234 -2.43 -7.46 -20.55
CA TYR A 234 -3.75 -7.39 -21.20
C TYR A 234 -3.66 -7.84 -22.66
N GLU A 235 -4.59 -8.70 -23.08
CA GLU A 235 -4.71 -9.20 -24.45
C GLU A 235 -3.41 -9.83 -25.02
N THR A 236 -2.51 -10.31 -24.16
CA THR A 236 -1.18 -10.80 -24.57
C THR A 236 -0.98 -12.26 -24.20
N ALA A 237 -0.75 -13.11 -25.22
CA ALA A 237 -0.39 -14.50 -25.02
C ALA A 237 0.93 -14.62 -24.24
N THR A 238 0.92 -15.37 -23.14
CA THR A 238 2.02 -15.45 -22.18
C THR A 238 2.48 -16.90 -22.00
N PRO A 239 3.79 -17.20 -22.13
CA PRO A 239 4.31 -18.55 -21.93
C PRO A 239 4.25 -18.96 -20.45
N VAL A 240 3.81 -20.17 -20.19
CA VAL A 240 3.70 -20.78 -18.86
C VAL A 240 4.43 -22.12 -18.86
N LYS A 241 5.41 -22.26 -17.97
CA LYS A 241 6.16 -23.52 -17.80
C LYS A 241 5.75 -24.23 -16.52
N LEU A 242 5.21 -25.43 -16.66
CA LEU A 242 4.91 -26.32 -15.54
C LEU A 242 6.21 -26.85 -14.94
N THR A 243 6.30 -26.86 -13.61
CA THR A 243 7.47 -27.33 -12.88
C THR A 243 7.06 -28.16 -11.67
N GLY A 244 7.97 -29.01 -11.22
CA GLY A 244 7.81 -29.86 -10.05
C GLY A 244 9.15 -30.49 -9.70
N THR A 245 9.22 -31.06 -8.51
CA THR A 245 10.43 -31.74 -8.00
C THR A 245 10.08 -33.13 -7.50
N ASP A 246 10.99 -34.08 -7.69
CA ASP A 246 10.87 -35.41 -7.13
C ASP A 246 12.01 -35.69 -6.14
N ALA A 247 11.70 -36.37 -5.03
CA ALA A 247 12.67 -36.63 -3.97
C ALA A 247 13.63 -37.78 -4.31
N ASN A 248 13.21 -38.71 -5.17
CA ASN A 248 13.98 -39.84 -5.65
C ASN A 248 14.79 -39.50 -6.91
N GLY A 249 14.48 -38.37 -7.56
CA GLY A 249 15.12 -37.89 -8.78
C GLY A 249 14.48 -38.45 -10.05
N ASP A 250 13.26 -38.99 -9.93
CA ASP A 250 12.55 -39.58 -11.05
C ASP A 250 12.12 -38.54 -12.09
N THR A 251 12.06 -38.96 -13.36
CA THR A 251 11.69 -38.07 -14.46
C THR A 251 10.19 -37.77 -14.42
N LEU A 252 9.86 -36.47 -14.40
CA LEU A 252 8.47 -36.03 -14.29
C LEU A 252 7.80 -35.81 -15.63
N THR A 253 6.56 -36.29 -15.72
CA THR A 253 5.60 -35.97 -16.77
C THR A 253 4.55 -35.01 -16.23
N PHE A 254 4.05 -34.11 -17.08
CA PHE A 254 3.10 -33.08 -16.70
C PHE A 254 1.85 -33.16 -17.57
N ALA A 255 0.67 -32.95 -16.98
CA ALA A 255 -0.59 -32.89 -17.70
C ALA A 255 -1.52 -31.82 -17.10
N VAL A 256 -2.31 -31.15 -17.93
CA VAL A 256 -3.30 -30.18 -17.48
C VAL A 256 -4.51 -30.92 -16.90
N ALA A 257 -4.91 -30.57 -15.68
CA ALA A 257 -6.00 -31.22 -14.95
C ALA A 257 -7.32 -30.42 -15.05
N SER A 258 -7.24 -29.09 -15.05
CA SER A 258 -8.36 -28.19 -15.32
C SER A 258 -7.91 -27.08 -16.26
N GLN A 259 -8.81 -26.58 -17.10
CA GLN A 259 -8.55 -25.43 -17.96
C GLN A 259 -8.77 -24.11 -17.19
N PRO A 260 -8.19 -22.98 -17.66
CA PRO A 260 -8.59 -21.66 -17.22
C PRO A 260 -10.05 -21.35 -17.56
N SER A 261 -10.62 -20.35 -16.89
CA SER A 261 -12.01 -19.94 -17.08
C SER A 261 -12.18 -18.73 -18.01
N HIS A 262 -11.10 -17.99 -18.24
CA HIS A 262 -11.08 -16.72 -18.96
C HIS A 262 -9.92 -16.64 -19.97
N GLY A 263 -9.61 -17.78 -20.59
CA GLY A 263 -8.63 -17.87 -21.66
C GLY A 263 -8.34 -19.31 -22.06
N ASP A 264 -7.53 -19.46 -23.10
CA ASP A 264 -7.16 -20.74 -23.69
C ASP A 264 -5.71 -21.11 -23.38
N LEU A 265 -5.46 -22.40 -23.14
CA LEU A 265 -4.12 -22.99 -23.10
C LEU A 265 -3.79 -23.68 -24.42
N THR A 266 -2.64 -23.34 -24.99
CA THR A 266 -2.09 -24.01 -26.19
C THR A 266 -0.68 -24.56 -25.90
N GLY A 267 -0.18 -25.44 -26.77
CA GLY A 267 1.14 -26.06 -26.65
C GLY A 267 1.12 -27.46 -26.03
N THR A 268 2.28 -27.93 -25.56
CA THR A 268 2.44 -29.26 -24.95
C THR A 268 3.16 -29.16 -23.62
N ALA A 269 2.57 -29.77 -22.58
CA ALA A 269 3.18 -29.79 -21.26
C ALA A 269 4.62 -30.37 -21.32
N PRO A 270 5.59 -29.78 -20.60
CA PRO A 270 5.43 -28.74 -19.59
C PRO A 270 5.39 -27.30 -20.11
N ASN A 271 5.56 -27.03 -21.41
CA ASN A 271 5.63 -25.68 -21.97
C ASN A 271 4.32 -25.31 -22.67
N LEU A 272 3.50 -24.51 -21.98
CA LEU A 272 2.19 -24.06 -22.46
C LEU A 272 2.24 -22.56 -22.77
N THR A 273 1.24 -22.07 -23.49
CA THR A 273 0.98 -20.65 -23.69
C THR A 273 -0.46 -20.37 -23.30
N TYR A 274 -0.66 -19.42 -22.37
CA TYR A 274 -1.97 -18.92 -21.99
C TYR A 274 -2.32 -17.68 -22.79
N THR A 275 -3.50 -17.66 -23.40
CA THR A 275 -4.06 -16.50 -24.10
C THR A 275 -5.36 -16.11 -23.42
N PRO A 276 -5.46 -14.92 -22.79
CA PRO A 276 -6.71 -14.44 -22.19
C PRO A 276 -7.84 -14.33 -23.21
N ASP A 277 -9.09 -14.46 -22.75
CA ASP A 277 -10.26 -14.05 -23.51
C ASP A 277 -10.23 -12.54 -23.79
N SER A 278 -10.77 -12.14 -24.94
CA SER A 278 -10.76 -10.72 -25.29
C SER A 278 -11.56 -9.88 -24.28
N GLY A 279 -10.97 -8.77 -23.85
CA GLY A 279 -11.50 -7.87 -22.83
C GLY A 279 -11.28 -8.32 -21.38
N PHE A 280 -10.71 -9.50 -21.14
CA PHE A 280 -10.53 -10.01 -19.79
C PHE A 280 -9.37 -9.33 -19.05
N SER A 281 -9.64 -8.94 -17.80
CA SER A 281 -8.63 -8.52 -16.83
C SER A 281 -9.01 -9.06 -15.44
N GLY A 282 -8.01 -9.31 -14.59
CA GLY A 282 -8.20 -9.90 -13.27
C GLY A 282 -7.50 -11.24 -13.11
N THR A 283 -7.96 -12.05 -12.16
CA THR A 283 -7.36 -13.34 -11.83
C THR A 283 -8.05 -14.48 -12.57
N ASP A 284 -7.25 -15.34 -13.20
CA ASP A 284 -7.69 -16.65 -13.71
C ASP A 284 -6.76 -17.74 -13.14
N SER A 285 -7.13 -19.01 -13.29
CA SER A 285 -6.29 -20.11 -12.79
C SER A 285 -6.58 -21.43 -13.47
N PHE A 286 -5.57 -22.29 -13.52
CA PHE A 286 -5.71 -23.66 -13.99
C PHE A 286 -4.85 -24.60 -13.14
N THR A 287 -5.19 -25.89 -13.12
CA THR A 287 -4.47 -26.91 -12.34
C THR A 287 -3.76 -27.90 -13.26
N PHE A 288 -2.64 -28.46 -12.80
CA PHE A 288 -1.86 -29.44 -13.53
C PHE A 288 -1.36 -30.54 -12.59
N THR A 289 -1.13 -31.74 -13.12
CA THR A 289 -0.53 -32.86 -12.38
C THR A 289 0.93 -33.04 -12.77
N ALA A 290 1.82 -33.22 -11.78
CA ALA A 290 3.16 -33.76 -11.97
C ALA A 290 3.15 -35.25 -11.59
N SER A 291 3.73 -36.12 -12.41
CA SER A 291 3.71 -37.57 -12.22
C SER A 291 5.07 -38.21 -12.51
N ASP A 292 5.49 -39.12 -11.63
CA ASP A 292 6.68 -40.00 -11.77
C ASP A 292 6.33 -41.36 -12.41
N ALA A 293 5.13 -41.47 -13.00
CA ALA A 293 4.48 -42.68 -13.53
C ALA A 293 3.89 -43.66 -12.50
N ALA A 294 4.17 -43.51 -11.20
CA ALA A 294 3.59 -44.31 -10.12
C ALA A 294 2.64 -43.50 -9.23
N LEU A 295 3.03 -42.28 -8.86
CA LEU A 295 2.33 -41.35 -8.00
C LEU A 295 2.28 -39.97 -8.66
N SER A 296 1.36 -39.12 -8.20
CA SER A 296 1.20 -37.78 -8.71
C SER A 296 0.80 -36.78 -7.63
N ASP A 297 1.07 -35.51 -7.92
CA ASP A 297 0.62 -34.36 -7.14
C ASP A 297 0.04 -33.29 -8.07
N THR A 298 -0.85 -32.46 -7.56
CA THR A 298 -1.55 -31.42 -8.33
C THR A 298 -1.09 -30.05 -7.89
N GLY A 299 -0.61 -29.24 -8.84
CA GLY A 299 -0.26 -27.84 -8.65
C GLY A 299 -1.26 -26.90 -9.31
N THR A 300 -1.23 -25.65 -8.89
CA THR A 300 -2.07 -24.56 -9.40
C THR A 300 -1.21 -23.47 -10.02
N ILE A 301 -1.57 -23.07 -11.24
CA ILE A 301 -1.06 -21.85 -11.85
C ILE A 301 -2.12 -20.76 -11.69
N THR A 302 -1.76 -19.70 -10.98
CA THR A 302 -2.56 -18.47 -10.87
C THR A 302 -2.09 -17.47 -11.92
N LEU A 303 -3.00 -16.96 -12.73
CA LEU A 303 -2.74 -16.01 -13.82
C LEU A 303 -3.28 -14.64 -13.41
N GLN A 304 -2.44 -13.61 -13.43
CA GLN A 304 -2.80 -12.24 -13.06
C GLN A 304 -2.78 -11.36 -14.31
N VAL A 305 -3.94 -11.23 -14.97
CA VAL A 305 -4.09 -10.45 -16.21
C VAL A 305 -4.26 -8.97 -15.87
N SER A 306 -3.37 -8.12 -16.36
CA SER A 306 -3.44 -6.67 -16.15
C SER A 306 -4.68 -6.06 -16.80
N SER A 307 -5.13 -4.91 -16.31
CA SER A 307 -6.15 -4.11 -16.99
C SER A 307 -5.66 -3.58 -18.34
N GLU A 308 -6.59 -3.12 -19.16
CA GLU A 308 -6.29 -2.37 -20.38
C GLU A 308 -5.34 -1.19 -20.08
N PRO A 309 -4.27 -1.00 -20.87
CA PRO A 309 -3.40 0.16 -20.70
C PRO A 309 -4.17 1.46 -20.93
N ALA A 310 -4.03 2.40 -19.99
CA ALA A 310 -4.61 3.72 -20.17
C ALA A 310 -3.98 4.44 -21.39
N THR A 311 -4.77 5.30 -22.02
CA THR A 311 -4.39 6.18 -23.11
C THR A 311 -4.53 7.64 -22.69
N ILE A 312 -4.06 8.56 -23.52
CA ILE A 312 -4.31 9.99 -23.31
C ILE A 312 -5.81 10.31 -23.40
N PRO A 313 -6.30 11.38 -22.76
CA PRO A 313 -7.71 11.74 -22.80
C PRO A 313 -8.19 12.13 -24.20
N GLY A 314 -9.51 12.10 -24.39
CA GLY A 314 -10.14 12.74 -25.54
C GLY A 314 -10.05 14.27 -25.50
N ALA A 315 -10.46 14.92 -26.59
CA ALA A 315 -10.57 16.37 -26.63
C ALA A 315 -11.75 16.86 -25.76
N PRO A 316 -11.57 17.91 -24.94
CA PRO A 316 -12.67 18.60 -24.27
C PRO A 316 -13.73 19.13 -25.25
N GLU A 317 -14.89 19.52 -24.73
CA GLU A 317 -15.89 20.26 -25.52
C GLU A 317 -15.82 21.75 -25.17
N ILE A 318 -15.70 22.63 -26.17
CA ILE A 318 -15.71 24.09 -25.93
C ILE A 318 -17.16 24.56 -25.81
N ASP A 319 -17.56 24.97 -24.61
CA ASP A 319 -18.90 25.47 -24.31
C ASP A 319 -19.11 26.91 -24.83
N GLY A 320 -18.04 27.68 -24.97
CA GLY A 320 -18.09 29.04 -25.51
C GLY A 320 -16.84 29.88 -25.26
N VAL A 321 -16.81 31.05 -25.89
CA VAL A 321 -15.78 32.07 -25.67
C VAL A 321 -16.45 33.42 -25.47
N ASP A 322 -16.14 34.05 -24.34
CA ASP A 322 -16.68 35.35 -23.95
C ASP A 322 -15.63 36.44 -24.20
N VAL A 323 -16.04 37.53 -24.87
CA VAL A 323 -15.18 38.70 -25.07
C VAL A 323 -15.41 39.69 -23.92
N LEU A 324 -14.38 39.96 -23.12
CA LEU A 324 -14.52 40.70 -21.85
C LEU A 324 -14.03 42.16 -21.93
N GLY A 325 -13.53 42.57 -23.10
CA GLY A 325 -13.01 43.91 -23.34
C GLY A 325 -11.61 44.17 -22.80
N GLU A 326 -11.02 45.32 -23.18
CA GLU A 326 -9.64 45.70 -22.84
C GLU A 326 -8.61 44.57 -23.03
N GLY A 327 -8.64 43.90 -24.18
CA GLY A 327 -7.70 42.82 -24.48
C GLY A 327 -7.94 41.53 -23.70
N ALA A 328 -9.13 41.33 -23.15
CA ALA A 328 -9.48 40.12 -22.45
C ALA A 328 -10.54 39.27 -23.17
N ALA A 329 -10.35 37.95 -23.12
CA ALA A 329 -11.30 36.95 -23.55
C ALA A 329 -11.19 35.72 -22.65
N ARG A 330 -12.31 35.01 -22.46
CA ARG A 330 -12.40 33.81 -21.61
C ARG A 330 -12.97 32.66 -22.41
N VAL A 331 -12.31 31.51 -22.34
CA VAL A 331 -12.83 30.24 -22.90
C VAL A 331 -13.46 29.42 -21.78
N ARG A 332 -14.56 28.73 -22.08
CA ARG A 332 -15.26 27.80 -21.20
C ARG A 332 -15.36 26.42 -21.87
N TRP A 333 -15.20 25.35 -21.09
CA TRP A 333 -15.20 23.98 -21.61
C TRP A 333 -15.82 22.96 -20.64
N SER A 334 -16.27 21.86 -21.23
CA SER A 334 -16.71 20.63 -20.56
C SER A 334 -15.66 19.51 -20.71
N PRO A 335 -15.57 18.56 -19.76
CA PRO A 335 -14.65 17.42 -19.85
C PRO A 335 -14.87 16.57 -21.11
N PRO A 336 -13.83 15.87 -21.60
CA PRO A 336 -13.98 14.92 -22.69
C PRO A 336 -14.89 13.76 -22.31
N THR A 337 -15.47 13.10 -23.32
CA THR A 337 -16.33 11.91 -23.14
C THR A 337 -15.57 10.68 -22.66
N THR A 338 -14.25 10.64 -22.86
CA THR A 338 -13.34 9.59 -22.38
C THR A 338 -12.10 10.22 -21.76
N ASP A 339 -11.69 9.69 -20.61
CA ASP A 339 -10.44 10.01 -19.93
C ASP A 339 -9.30 9.06 -20.34
N GLY A 340 -9.54 8.17 -21.31
CA GLY A 340 -8.57 7.18 -21.75
C GLY A 340 -8.28 6.09 -20.71
N GLY A 341 -9.11 5.92 -19.68
CA GLY A 341 -8.92 4.92 -18.62
C GLY A 341 -7.98 5.37 -17.49
N SER A 342 -7.55 6.64 -17.49
CA SER A 342 -6.80 7.26 -16.38
C SER A 342 -7.44 8.60 -16.03
N PRO A 343 -7.73 8.90 -14.75
CA PRO A 343 -8.44 10.11 -14.36
C PRO A 343 -7.76 11.39 -14.87
N ILE A 344 -8.57 12.34 -15.34
CA ILE A 344 -8.10 13.67 -15.73
C ILE A 344 -7.48 14.38 -14.52
N THR A 345 -6.25 14.83 -14.70
CA THR A 345 -5.45 15.55 -13.70
C THR A 345 -5.48 17.07 -13.91
N GLY A 346 -5.78 17.54 -15.12
CA GLY A 346 -5.89 18.97 -15.43
C GLY A 346 -6.26 19.28 -16.88
N TYR A 347 -6.24 20.57 -17.21
CA TYR A 347 -6.47 21.08 -18.57
C TYR A 347 -5.35 22.04 -18.95
N HIS A 348 -4.62 21.76 -20.02
CA HIS A 348 -3.65 22.68 -20.59
C HIS A 348 -4.37 23.63 -21.56
N VAL A 349 -4.13 24.93 -21.43
CA VAL A 349 -4.81 25.95 -22.23
C VAL A 349 -3.79 26.87 -22.89
N THR A 350 -3.90 27.01 -24.20
CA THR A 350 -3.15 28.00 -24.97
C THR A 350 -4.09 28.99 -25.64
N VAL A 351 -3.56 30.17 -25.97
CA VAL A 351 -4.27 31.17 -26.78
C VAL A 351 -3.37 31.64 -27.91
N THR A 352 -3.89 31.61 -29.12
CA THR A 352 -3.16 32.02 -30.33
C THR A 352 -3.76 33.31 -30.87
N GLN A 353 -2.94 34.34 -31.03
CA GLN A 353 -3.32 35.61 -31.63
C GLN A 353 -2.26 36.04 -32.65
N ASN A 354 -2.69 36.40 -33.86
CA ASN A 354 -1.79 36.81 -34.95
C ASN A 354 -0.67 35.78 -35.25
N GLY A 355 -0.99 34.48 -35.15
CA GLY A 355 -0.05 33.39 -35.34
C GLY A 355 0.95 33.19 -34.20
N VAL A 356 0.83 33.94 -33.10
CA VAL A 356 1.64 33.77 -31.89
C VAL A 356 0.82 33.03 -30.85
N GLU A 357 1.27 31.83 -30.49
CA GLU A 357 0.72 31.04 -29.40
C GLU A 357 1.29 31.52 -28.06
N THR A 358 0.43 31.64 -27.06
CA THR A 358 0.77 31.96 -25.68
C THR A 358 0.20 30.89 -24.77
N ASP A 359 1.07 30.26 -23.98
CA ASP A 359 0.68 29.29 -22.95
C ASP A 359 0.04 30.02 -21.75
N LEU A 360 -1.17 29.61 -21.37
CA LEU A 360 -1.86 30.08 -20.16
C LEU A 360 -1.65 29.15 -18.97
N GLY A 361 -1.02 27.99 -19.19
CA GLY A 361 -0.67 26.99 -18.20
C GLY A 361 -1.66 25.84 -18.10
N THR A 362 -1.40 24.97 -17.12
CA THR A 362 -2.27 23.84 -16.77
C THR A 362 -3.17 24.19 -15.59
N PHE A 363 -4.47 24.10 -15.80
CA PHE A 363 -5.53 24.31 -14.83
C PHE A 363 -5.90 22.98 -14.16
N SER A 364 -6.54 23.05 -13.00
CA SER A 364 -6.94 21.86 -12.23
C SER A 364 -8.01 21.04 -12.96
N SER A 365 -8.17 19.77 -12.59
CA SER A 365 -9.20 18.89 -13.17
C SER A 365 -10.64 19.36 -12.90
N THR A 366 -10.84 20.31 -11.98
CA THR A 366 -12.15 20.91 -11.68
C THR A 366 -12.41 22.23 -12.40
N ASP A 367 -11.38 22.87 -12.97
CA ASP A 367 -11.54 24.12 -13.70
C ASP A 367 -12.27 23.91 -15.03
N ARG A 368 -13.15 24.83 -15.38
CA ARG A 368 -13.97 24.80 -16.61
C ARG A 368 -13.85 26.07 -17.43
N GLU A 369 -12.94 26.95 -17.04
CA GLU A 369 -12.72 28.21 -17.73
C GLU A 369 -11.31 28.75 -17.53
N ALA A 370 -10.84 29.52 -18.50
CA ALA A 370 -9.56 30.21 -18.47
C ALA A 370 -9.70 31.57 -19.15
N THR A 371 -9.06 32.59 -18.59
CA THR A 371 -9.12 33.97 -19.11
C THR A 371 -7.74 34.44 -19.52
N SER A 372 -7.60 34.89 -20.77
CA SER A 372 -6.47 35.71 -21.19
C SER A 372 -6.81 37.19 -21.01
N THR A 373 -5.87 37.99 -20.51
CA THR A 373 -6.07 39.44 -20.27
C THR A 373 -5.07 40.32 -21.02
N ALA A 374 -4.25 39.75 -21.90
CA ALA A 374 -3.14 40.43 -22.56
C ALA A 374 -3.25 40.37 -24.09
N LEU A 375 -4.47 40.17 -24.62
CA LEU A 375 -4.73 40.15 -26.05
C LEU A 375 -4.75 41.57 -26.62
N LYS A 376 -4.37 41.69 -27.89
CA LYS A 376 -4.51 42.93 -28.65
C LYS A 376 -5.96 43.14 -29.06
N ASN A 377 -6.53 44.30 -28.76
CA ASN A 377 -7.87 44.68 -29.23
C ASN A 377 -7.92 44.75 -30.76
N GLY A 378 -9.08 44.39 -31.33
CA GLY A 378 -9.34 44.38 -32.77
C GLY A 378 -8.71 43.20 -33.52
N VAL A 379 -7.98 42.32 -32.85
CA VAL A 379 -7.33 41.15 -33.46
C VAL A 379 -7.96 39.87 -32.94
N ALA A 380 -8.40 39.00 -33.84
CA ALA A 380 -8.98 37.72 -33.50
C ALA A 380 -7.95 36.80 -32.81
N ALA A 381 -8.39 36.12 -31.75
CA ALA A 381 -7.65 35.11 -31.03
C ALA A 381 -8.49 33.82 -30.91
N THR A 382 -7.84 32.67 -30.90
CA THR A 382 -8.45 31.35 -30.68
C THR A 382 -7.79 30.69 -29.49
N PHE A 383 -8.56 29.98 -28.67
CA PHE A 383 -8.06 29.18 -27.57
C PHE A 383 -7.99 27.71 -27.97
N GLU A 384 -7.02 26.99 -27.44
CA GLU A 384 -6.99 25.53 -27.48
C GLU A 384 -6.97 24.99 -26.05
N VAL A 385 -7.79 23.98 -25.80
CA VAL A 385 -7.90 23.34 -24.49
C VAL A 385 -7.66 21.83 -24.67
N SER A 386 -6.67 21.29 -23.98
CA SER A 386 -6.36 19.86 -23.95
C SER A 386 -6.58 19.31 -22.55
N ALA A 387 -7.24 18.15 -22.42
CA ALA A 387 -7.30 17.44 -21.14
C ALA A 387 -5.99 16.67 -20.90
N VAL A 388 -5.55 16.61 -19.65
CA VAL A 388 -4.33 15.91 -19.23
C VAL A 388 -4.69 14.81 -18.22
N ASN A 389 -4.12 13.62 -18.36
CA ASN A 389 -4.22 12.54 -17.36
C ASN A 389 -2.83 11.98 -16.99
N GLY A 390 -2.79 10.85 -16.29
CA GLY A 390 -1.53 10.20 -15.90
C GLY A 390 -0.70 9.63 -17.05
N VAL A 391 -1.25 9.52 -18.27
CA VAL A 391 -0.54 9.08 -19.48
C VAL A 391 0.06 10.27 -20.21
N GLY A 392 -0.68 11.38 -20.31
CA GLY A 392 -0.21 12.60 -20.96
C GLY A 392 -1.34 13.54 -21.36
N GLU A 393 -1.00 14.47 -22.24
CA GLU A 393 -1.92 15.44 -22.82
C GLU A 393 -2.69 14.84 -24.00
N GLY A 394 -4.01 15.04 -24.00
CA GLY A 394 -4.94 14.62 -25.04
C GLY A 394 -4.95 15.55 -26.25
N ALA A 395 -5.81 15.24 -27.21
CA ALA A 395 -6.01 16.12 -28.37
C ALA A 395 -6.63 17.47 -27.94
N PRO A 396 -6.23 18.59 -28.56
CA PRO A 396 -6.79 19.90 -28.24
C PRO A 396 -8.19 20.07 -28.83
N ALA A 397 -9.02 20.85 -28.14
CA ALA A 397 -10.26 21.40 -28.66
C ALA A 397 -10.06 22.90 -28.95
N THR A 398 -10.26 23.31 -30.20
CA THR A 398 -10.09 24.70 -30.63
C THR A 398 -11.40 25.48 -30.51
N SER A 399 -11.32 26.67 -29.93
CA SER A 399 -12.47 27.55 -29.75
C SER A 399 -12.84 28.31 -31.03
N ALA A 400 -14.05 28.89 -31.06
CA ALA A 400 -14.35 29.96 -32.01
C ALA A 400 -13.42 31.17 -31.78
N ALA A 401 -13.26 32.00 -32.82
CA ALA A 401 -12.45 33.21 -32.73
C ALA A 401 -13.12 34.28 -31.85
N ALA A 402 -12.36 34.81 -30.88
CA ALA A 402 -12.74 35.95 -30.07
C ALA A 402 -11.93 37.18 -30.48
N THR A 403 -12.62 38.31 -30.69
CA THR A 403 -11.98 39.58 -31.07
C THR A 403 -12.24 40.62 -29.97
N PRO A 404 -11.33 40.77 -28.99
CA PRO A 404 -11.44 41.79 -27.95
C PRO A 404 -11.60 43.19 -28.50
N GLN A 405 -12.42 43.99 -27.83
CA GLN A 405 -12.61 45.40 -28.14
C GLN A 405 -12.41 46.19 -26.85
N TRP A 406 -11.64 47.28 -26.88
CA TRP A 406 -11.36 48.05 -25.67
C TRP A 406 -12.63 48.67 -25.07
N TRP A 407 -13.63 48.89 -25.91
CA TRP A 407 -14.87 49.58 -25.60
C TRP A 407 -15.98 48.66 -25.11
N LEU A 408 -15.76 47.35 -24.98
CA LEU A 408 -16.76 46.52 -24.28
C LEU A 408 -16.80 46.93 -22.80
N PRO A 409 -17.98 46.92 -22.17
CA PRO A 409 -19.26 46.37 -22.66
C PRO A 409 -20.15 47.32 -23.49
N TRP A 410 -19.74 48.56 -23.74
CA TRP A 410 -20.52 49.51 -24.55
C TRP A 410 -20.75 49.03 -25.98
N SER A 411 -21.64 49.67 -26.73
CA SER A 411 -21.87 49.34 -28.16
C SER A 411 -20.80 49.85 -29.11
N SER A 412 -19.97 50.82 -28.68
CA SER A 412 -18.86 51.37 -29.45
C SER A 412 -17.91 52.17 -28.57
N GLY A 413 -16.69 52.41 -29.08
CA GLY A 413 -15.73 53.29 -28.42
C GLY A 413 -16.21 54.74 -28.26
N GLN A 414 -17.05 55.19 -29.19
CA GLN A 414 -17.64 56.52 -29.13
C GLN A 414 -18.57 56.65 -27.91
N VAL A 415 -19.45 55.66 -27.72
CA VAL A 415 -20.36 55.59 -26.57
C VAL A 415 -19.56 55.47 -25.27
N ALA A 416 -18.55 54.59 -25.22
CA ALA A 416 -17.72 54.41 -24.03
C ALA A 416 -17.07 55.72 -23.55
N ILE A 417 -16.44 56.48 -24.46
CA ILE A 417 -15.79 57.76 -24.10
C ILE A 417 -16.83 58.78 -23.65
N VAL A 418 -17.91 58.96 -24.41
CA VAL A 418 -18.93 59.98 -24.11
C VAL A 418 -19.59 59.70 -22.76
N GLU A 419 -19.95 58.44 -22.49
CA GLU A 419 -20.60 58.07 -21.24
C GLU A 419 -19.68 58.21 -20.04
N LEU A 420 -18.48 57.64 -20.06
CA LEU A 420 -17.53 57.76 -18.94
C LEU A 420 -17.21 59.21 -18.62
N TRP A 421 -16.99 60.02 -19.66
CA TRP A 421 -16.73 61.45 -19.49
C TRP A 421 -17.93 62.16 -18.86
N THR A 422 -19.14 61.85 -19.34
CA THR A 422 -20.38 62.45 -18.84
C THR A 422 -20.68 62.01 -17.42
N TRP A 423 -20.48 60.74 -17.07
CA TRP A 423 -20.68 60.23 -15.73
C TRP A 423 -19.73 60.88 -14.73
N MET A 424 -18.46 61.01 -15.10
CA MET A 424 -17.42 61.54 -14.22
C MET A 424 -17.50 63.07 -14.06
N THR A 425 -17.77 63.80 -15.15
CA THR A 425 -17.69 65.27 -15.18
C THR A 425 -19.05 65.97 -15.27
N GLY A 426 -20.13 65.22 -15.47
CA GLY A 426 -21.48 65.74 -15.68
C GLY A 426 -21.69 66.39 -17.05
N LYS A 427 -20.70 66.31 -17.96
CA LYS A 427 -20.74 66.90 -19.30
C LYS A 427 -20.05 65.97 -20.31
N PRO A 428 -20.43 65.98 -21.60
CA PRO A 428 -19.68 65.27 -22.62
C PRO A 428 -18.26 65.86 -22.81
N PRO A 429 -17.33 65.10 -23.42
CA PRO A 429 -16.00 65.61 -23.77
C PRO A 429 -16.10 66.79 -24.73
N THR A 430 -15.05 67.63 -24.75
CA THR A 430 -14.88 68.56 -25.88
C THR A 430 -14.56 67.78 -27.15
N TYR A 431 -14.75 68.41 -28.32
CA TYR A 431 -14.38 67.78 -29.60
C TYR A 431 -12.91 67.35 -29.62
N GLN A 432 -12.00 68.20 -29.15
CA GLN A 432 -10.57 67.90 -29.12
C GLN A 432 -10.25 66.72 -28.19
N ASP A 433 -10.83 66.72 -26.99
CA ASP A 433 -10.63 65.65 -26.02
C ASP A 433 -11.13 64.31 -26.55
N TYR A 434 -12.32 64.31 -27.16
CA TYR A 434 -12.92 63.11 -27.75
C TYR A 434 -12.01 62.47 -28.80
N PHE A 435 -11.56 63.23 -29.79
CA PHE A 435 -10.70 62.68 -30.86
C PHE A 435 -9.33 62.26 -30.34
N ASN A 436 -8.76 63.01 -29.40
CA ASN A 436 -7.49 62.64 -28.76
C ASN A 436 -7.61 61.29 -28.05
N TRP A 437 -8.63 61.10 -27.22
CA TRP A 437 -8.82 59.86 -26.45
C TRP A 437 -9.21 58.68 -27.33
N LEU A 438 -10.09 58.89 -28.31
CA LEU A 438 -10.50 57.85 -29.25
C LEU A 438 -9.28 57.27 -29.99
N SER A 439 -8.41 58.14 -30.52
CA SER A 439 -7.19 57.69 -31.21
C SER A 439 -6.23 56.92 -30.31
N GLN A 440 -6.09 57.32 -29.03
CA GLN A 440 -5.21 56.63 -28.08
C GLN A 440 -5.75 55.26 -27.66
N LEU A 441 -7.06 55.14 -27.50
CA LEU A 441 -7.74 53.89 -27.13
C LEU A 441 -7.82 52.91 -28.30
N ASP A 442 -8.19 53.38 -29.50
CA ASP A 442 -8.20 52.56 -30.72
C ASP A 442 -6.79 52.08 -31.09
N GLY A 443 -5.77 52.91 -30.86
CA GLY A 443 -4.37 52.54 -31.05
C GLY A 443 -3.80 51.60 -29.97
N GLY A 444 -4.52 51.36 -28.88
CA GLY A 444 -4.05 50.56 -27.75
C GLY A 444 -2.95 51.21 -26.91
N PHE A 445 -2.72 52.52 -27.06
CA PHE A 445 -1.75 53.29 -26.27
C PHE A 445 -2.26 53.66 -24.87
N LYS A 446 -3.59 53.67 -24.71
CA LYS A 446 -4.30 53.92 -23.46
C LYS A 446 -5.40 52.89 -23.26
N THR A 447 -5.85 52.79 -22.02
CA THR A 447 -6.96 51.93 -21.58
C THR A 447 -8.13 52.77 -21.07
N THR A 448 -9.30 52.16 -20.93
CA THR A 448 -10.48 52.81 -20.33
C THR A 448 -10.17 53.25 -18.89
N THR A 449 -9.35 52.46 -18.20
CA THR A 449 -8.83 52.80 -16.88
C THR A 449 -7.93 54.05 -16.89
N ASP A 450 -7.14 54.28 -17.94
CA ASP A 450 -6.36 55.53 -18.08
C ASP A 450 -7.26 56.74 -18.28
N LEU A 451 -8.35 56.60 -19.04
CA LEU A 451 -9.35 57.66 -19.20
C LEU A 451 -9.97 58.04 -17.85
N ILE A 452 -10.40 57.05 -17.06
CA ILE A 452 -10.95 57.29 -15.72
C ILE A 452 -9.91 57.99 -14.83
N THR A 453 -8.65 57.53 -14.87
CA THR A 453 -7.55 58.12 -14.09
C THR A 453 -7.31 59.57 -14.49
N TYR A 454 -7.28 59.88 -15.79
CA TYR A 454 -7.18 61.25 -16.29
C TYR A 454 -8.36 62.12 -15.83
N LEU A 455 -9.60 61.62 -15.92
CA LEU A 455 -10.77 62.38 -15.51
C LEU A 455 -10.75 62.74 -14.03
N ARG A 456 -10.13 61.89 -13.18
CA ARG A 456 -9.93 62.15 -11.74
C ARG A 456 -8.90 63.23 -11.44
N THR A 457 -8.04 63.61 -12.39
CA THR A 457 -7.06 64.71 -12.21
C THR A 457 -7.51 66.03 -12.84
N THR A 458 -8.63 66.04 -13.55
CA THR A 458 -9.18 67.25 -14.16
C THR A 458 -9.58 68.31 -13.13
N THR A 459 -9.71 69.54 -13.60
CA THR A 459 -10.20 70.68 -12.80
C THR A 459 -11.59 70.42 -12.21
N ASP A 460 -12.49 69.72 -12.91
CA ASP A 460 -13.80 69.40 -12.34
C ASP A 460 -13.67 68.43 -11.16
N ALA A 461 -12.86 67.38 -11.29
CA ALA A 461 -12.61 66.44 -10.20
C ALA A 461 -12.00 67.14 -8.99
N THR A 462 -10.91 67.89 -9.20
CA THR A 462 -10.13 68.51 -8.11
C THR A 462 -10.81 69.72 -7.45
N ASN A 463 -11.59 70.53 -8.20
CA ASN A 463 -12.25 71.73 -7.65
C ASN A 463 -13.72 71.53 -7.28
N ASN A 464 -14.40 70.55 -7.88
CA ASN A 464 -15.83 70.30 -7.64
C ASN A 464 -16.05 68.97 -6.92
N VAL A 465 -15.60 67.85 -7.47
CA VAL A 465 -15.95 66.51 -6.95
C VAL A 465 -15.32 66.26 -5.58
N ASP A 466 -14.00 66.34 -5.50
CA ASP A 466 -13.24 65.90 -4.33
C ASP A 466 -13.51 66.77 -3.10
N PRO A 467 -13.54 68.11 -3.19
CA PRO A 467 -13.90 68.96 -2.05
C PRO A 467 -15.35 68.72 -1.60
N THR A 468 -16.26 68.41 -2.53
CA THR A 468 -17.67 68.13 -2.17
C THR A 468 -17.79 66.82 -1.41
N ILE A 469 -17.08 65.76 -1.83
CA ILE A 469 -17.05 64.46 -1.13
C ILE A 469 -16.41 64.62 0.26
N ARG A 470 -15.27 65.32 0.36
CA ARG A 470 -14.60 65.57 1.64
C ARG A 470 -15.48 66.37 2.60
N LEU A 471 -16.11 67.44 2.12
CA LEU A 471 -17.02 68.26 2.92
C LEU A 471 -18.23 67.45 3.40
N TYR A 472 -18.85 66.67 2.51
CA TYR A 472 -19.95 65.77 2.88
C TYR A 472 -19.50 64.81 3.99
N SER A 473 -18.34 64.18 3.81
CA SER A 473 -17.79 63.22 4.77
C SER A 473 -17.43 63.88 6.10
N ALA A 474 -16.94 65.11 6.09
CA ALA A 474 -16.62 65.85 7.31
C ALA A 474 -17.89 66.17 8.13
N TYR A 475 -18.99 66.52 7.45
CA TYR A 475 -20.26 66.76 8.14
C TYR A 475 -20.91 65.47 8.66
N LEU A 476 -20.95 64.43 7.82
CA LEU A 476 -21.80 63.27 8.05
C LEU A 476 -21.03 62.02 8.49
N THR A 477 -19.71 62.09 8.57
CA THR A 477 -18.77 60.99 8.93
C THR A 477 -19.06 59.69 8.16
N ARG A 478 -19.48 59.84 6.91
CA ARG A 478 -19.73 58.76 5.96
C ARG A 478 -19.54 59.31 4.56
N ILE A 479 -19.19 58.44 3.61
CA ILE A 479 -19.21 58.78 2.20
C ILE A 479 -20.65 59.11 1.76
N PRO A 480 -20.83 59.95 0.73
CA PRO A 480 -22.16 60.24 0.21
C PRO A 480 -22.80 59.00 -0.42
N ASP A 481 -24.14 58.94 -0.38
CA ASP A 481 -24.88 58.11 -1.32
C ASP A 481 -24.93 58.76 -2.72
N ALA A 482 -25.34 57.98 -3.73
CA ALA A 482 -25.33 58.44 -5.11
C ALA A 482 -26.20 59.68 -5.34
N ASN A 483 -27.38 59.74 -4.74
CA ASN A 483 -28.32 60.86 -4.91
C ASN A 483 -27.78 62.13 -4.23
N GLY A 484 -27.26 61.98 -3.01
CA GLY A 484 -26.66 63.05 -2.23
C GLY A 484 -25.46 63.66 -2.94
N LEU A 485 -24.53 62.85 -3.44
CA LEU A 485 -23.38 63.36 -4.19
C LEU A 485 -23.84 64.09 -5.45
N ASN A 486 -24.70 63.48 -6.26
CA ASN A 486 -25.18 64.08 -7.50
C ASN A 486 -25.92 65.40 -7.27
N PHE A 487 -26.73 65.50 -6.20
CA PHE A 487 -27.40 66.74 -5.81
C PHE A 487 -26.40 67.88 -5.54
N TRP A 488 -25.39 67.64 -4.70
CA TRP A 488 -24.42 68.66 -4.34
C TRP A 488 -23.48 69.02 -5.51
N LEU A 489 -23.10 68.05 -6.33
CA LEU A 489 -22.30 68.31 -7.53
C LEU A 489 -23.07 69.11 -8.57
N GLY A 490 -24.37 68.84 -8.75
CA GLY A 490 -25.22 69.66 -9.61
C GLY A 490 -25.20 71.14 -9.18
N ARG A 491 -25.28 71.42 -7.88
CA ARG A 491 -25.15 72.78 -7.34
C ARG A 491 -23.74 73.36 -7.52
N ARG A 492 -22.70 72.57 -7.22
CA ARG A 492 -21.29 72.97 -7.33
C ARG A 492 -20.94 73.35 -8.77
N ARG A 493 -21.33 72.52 -9.74
CA ARG A 493 -21.15 72.74 -11.18
C ARG A 493 -22.03 73.89 -11.72
N ALA A 494 -23.14 74.21 -11.07
CA ALA A 494 -23.95 75.41 -11.33
C ALA A 494 -23.39 76.69 -10.67
N GLY A 495 -22.17 76.66 -10.14
CA GLY A 495 -21.47 77.82 -9.61
C GLY A 495 -21.64 78.07 -8.10
N TRP A 496 -22.28 77.16 -7.36
CA TRP A 496 -22.30 77.28 -5.90
C TRP A 496 -20.89 77.14 -5.33
N THR A 497 -20.51 78.05 -4.43
CA THR A 497 -19.25 77.93 -3.70
C THR A 497 -19.31 76.81 -2.67
N LEU A 498 -18.15 76.25 -2.31
CA LEU A 498 -18.06 75.27 -1.21
C LEU A 498 -18.60 75.86 0.09
N SER A 499 -18.40 77.17 0.33
CA SER A 499 -18.98 77.91 1.45
C SER A 499 -20.50 77.91 1.45
N LYS A 500 -21.14 78.05 0.29
CA LYS A 500 -22.60 78.02 0.17
C LYS A 500 -23.14 76.62 0.46
N ILE A 501 -22.49 75.58 -0.06
CA ILE A 501 -22.83 74.18 0.23
C ILE A 501 -22.67 73.89 1.74
N SER A 502 -21.52 74.26 2.31
CA SER A 502 -21.23 74.09 3.74
C SER A 502 -22.26 74.80 4.63
N SER A 503 -22.71 75.99 4.25
CA SER A 503 -23.75 76.71 4.99
C SER A 503 -25.10 75.99 4.95
N ASN A 504 -25.42 75.31 3.85
CA ASN A 504 -26.64 74.49 3.77
C ASN A 504 -26.52 73.21 4.61
N PHE A 505 -25.36 72.54 4.62
CA PHE A 505 -25.12 71.43 5.53
C PHE A 505 -25.27 71.84 6.99
N ALA A 506 -24.65 72.96 7.38
CA ALA A 506 -24.74 73.50 8.73
C ALA A 506 -26.17 73.90 9.15
N ALA A 507 -27.07 74.13 8.20
CA ALA A 507 -28.48 74.43 8.44
C ALA A 507 -29.40 73.20 8.34
N SER A 508 -28.87 72.03 7.95
CA SER A 508 -29.68 70.82 7.76
C SER A 508 -30.17 70.25 9.10
N SER A 509 -31.35 69.62 9.08
CA SER A 509 -31.91 68.95 10.27
C SER A 509 -31.02 67.82 10.79
N GLU A 510 -30.35 67.08 9.91
CA GLU A 510 -29.39 66.03 10.27
C GLU A 510 -28.16 66.61 10.99
N PHE A 511 -27.63 67.73 10.50
CA PHE A 511 -26.54 68.44 11.17
C PHE A 511 -26.98 69.02 12.51
N ILE A 512 -28.13 69.71 12.57
CA ILE A 512 -28.65 70.28 13.81
C ILE A 512 -28.91 69.19 14.85
N ARG A 513 -29.40 68.01 14.45
CA ARG A 513 -29.58 66.87 15.35
C ARG A 513 -28.25 66.34 15.88
N ARG A 514 -27.20 66.34 15.05
CA ARG A 514 -25.89 65.74 15.38
C ARG A 514 -24.95 66.69 16.13
N TYR A 515 -24.99 67.96 15.78
CA TYR A 515 -24.07 69.00 16.28
C TYR A 515 -24.79 70.10 17.07
N GLY A 516 -26.13 70.07 17.16
CA GLY A 516 -26.94 70.72 18.21
C GLY A 516 -26.73 72.21 18.47
N SER A 517 -27.41 72.70 19.52
CA SER A 517 -27.17 74.00 20.15
C SER A 517 -25.85 74.03 20.93
N MET A 518 -24.79 73.45 20.36
CA MET A 518 -23.47 73.41 20.98
C MET A 518 -22.88 74.82 21.06
N THR A 519 -22.07 75.08 22.08
CA THR A 519 -21.23 76.28 22.09
C THR A 519 -20.20 76.19 20.96
N ASN A 520 -19.62 77.33 20.57
CA ASN A 520 -18.57 77.33 19.53
C ASN A 520 -17.37 76.46 19.92
N ARG A 521 -17.03 76.40 21.21
CA ARG A 521 -15.98 75.52 21.73
C ARG A 521 -16.31 74.04 21.54
N GLN A 522 -17.50 73.62 21.96
CA GLN A 522 -17.96 72.23 21.81
C GLN A 522 -18.03 71.80 20.34
N PHE A 523 -18.44 72.71 19.46
CA PHE A 523 -18.42 72.47 18.02
C PHE A 523 -17.01 72.21 17.49
N VAL A 524 -16.03 73.02 17.90
CA VAL A 524 -14.62 72.85 17.51
C VAL A 524 -14.04 71.54 18.05
N GLU A 525 -14.28 71.23 19.32
CA GLU A 525 -13.85 69.98 19.96
C GLU A 525 -14.41 68.75 19.22
N ASN A 526 -15.69 68.79 18.84
CA ASN A 526 -16.32 67.71 18.06
C ASN A 526 -15.78 67.59 16.63
N ILE A 527 -15.40 68.68 15.98
CA ILE A 527 -14.78 68.60 14.63
C ILE A 527 -13.43 67.89 14.71
N TYR A 528 -12.59 68.21 15.70
CA TYR A 528 -11.32 67.49 15.87
C TYR A 528 -11.56 65.98 16.01
N VAL A 529 -12.52 65.58 16.85
CA VAL A 529 -12.81 64.15 17.07
C VAL A 529 -13.45 63.49 15.86
N ASN A 530 -14.44 64.11 15.21
CA ASN A 530 -15.21 63.45 14.15
C ASN A 530 -14.57 63.56 12.76
N VAL A 531 -13.82 64.63 12.50
CA VAL A 531 -13.20 64.92 11.19
C VAL A 531 -11.74 64.53 11.22
N MET A 532 -10.98 64.97 12.23
CA MET A 532 -9.55 64.63 12.31
C MET A 532 -9.32 63.24 12.96
N GLU A 533 -10.33 62.69 13.64
CA GLU A 533 -10.26 61.44 14.42
C GLU A 533 -9.16 61.47 15.49
N ARG A 534 -8.99 62.66 16.11
CA ARG A 534 -8.09 62.87 17.23
C ARG A 534 -8.61 63.98 18.13
N ALA A 535 -8.16 64.01 19.38
CA ALA A 535 -8.38 65.17 20.21
C ALA A 535 -7.66 66.40 19.63
N GLY A 536 -8.31 67.56 19.69
CA GLY A 536 -7.66 68.84 19.39
C GLY A 536 -6.70 69.21 20.50
N ASP A 537 -5.56 69.81 20.14
CA ASP A 537 -4.69 70.42 21.14
C ASP A 537 -5.33 71.69 21.70
N THR A 538 -4.93 72.08 22.91
CA THR A 538 -5.52 73.22 23.62
C THR A 538 -5.41 74.53 22.83
N ALA A 539 -4.31 74.74 22.12
CA ALA A 539 -4.09 75.97 21.34
C ALA A 539 -4.97 76.00 20.09
N GLY A 540 -5.08 74.90 19.36
CA GLY A 540 -5.95 74.74 18.20
C GLY A 540 -7.42 74.94 18.54
N ILE A 541 -7.91 74.31 19.62
CA ILE A 541 -9.29 74.49 20.11
C ILE A 541 -9.54 75.96 20.45
N ALA A 542 -8.64 76.58 21.23
CA ALA A 542 -8.79 77.98 21.63
C ALA A 542 -8.76 78.93 20.42
N PHE A 543 -7.90 78.67 19.43
CA PHE A 543 -7.80 79.46 18.21
C PHE A 543 -9.13 79.45 17.44
N TRP A 544 -9.65 78.28 17.09
CA TRP A 544 -10.88 78.16 16.29
C TRP A 544 -12.13 78.62 17.05
N THR A 545 -12.18 78.37 18.37
CA THR A 545 -13.25 78.88 19.24
C THR A 545 -13.31 80.40 19.16
N ARG A 546 -12.16 81.08 19.32
CA ARG A 546 -12.06 82.54 19.22
C ARG A 546 -12.43 83.06 17.82
N GLN A 547 -12.10 82.34 16.76
CA GLN A 547 -12.50 82.71 15.39
C GLN A 547 -14.03 82.75 15.23
N LEU A 548 -14.72 81.76 15.80
CA LEU A 548 -16.18 81.66 15.77
C LEU A 548 -16.84 82.70 16.69
N ASP A 549 -16.34 82.87 17.92
CA ASP A 549 -16.88 83.83 18.89
C ASP A 549 -16.78 85.27 18.38
N ASN A 550 -15.67 85.60 17.72
CA ASN A 550 -15.47 86.91 17.09
C ASN A 550 -16.16 87.05 15.73
N ARG A 551 -16.94 86.05 15.29
CA ARG A 551 -17.64 86.03 14.00
C ARG A 551 -16.74 86.26 12.78
N ARG A 552 -15.44 85.96 12.90
CA ARG A 552 -14.49 86.04 11.78
C ARG A 552 -14.70 84.91 10.78
N TYR A 553 -15.14 83.77 11.29
CA TYR A 553 -15.53 82.61 10.49
C TYR A 553 -16.91 82.12 10.94
N SER A 554 -17.72 81.67 9.99
CA SER A 554 -18.91 80.89 10.27
C SER A 554 -18.54 79.44 10.58
N ARG A 555 -19.44 78.69 11.23
CA ARG A 555 -19.25 77.24 11.44
C ARG A 555 -19.01 76.49 10.14
N GLY A 556 -19.68 76.91 9.07
CA GLY A 556 -19.48 76.34 7.74
C GLY A 556 -18.09 76.62 7.16
N GLN A 557 -17.53 77.81 7.41
CA GLN A 557 -16.17 78.11 6.98
C GLN A 557 -15.12 77.37 7.82
N VAL A 558 -15.35 77.20 9.13
CA VAL A 558 -14.48 76.36 9.97
C VAL A 558 -14.48 74.92 9.45
N MET A 559 -15.65 74.34 9.17
CA MET A 559 -15.73 72.98 8.62
C MET A 559 -14.93 72.83 7.31
N ILE A 560 -14.99 73.84 6.42
CA ILE A 560 -14.18 73.84 5.19
C ILE A 560 -12.69 73.86 5.49
N ASN A 561 -12.23 74.66 6.46
CA ASN A 561 -10.81 74.69 6.82
C ASN A 561 -10.31 73.33 7.32
N PHE A 562 -11.15 72.57 8.02
CA PHE A 562 -10.81 71.22 8.45
C PHE A 562 -10.90 70.21 7.28
N SER A 563 -11.98 70.23 6.50
CA SER A 563 -12.17 69.29 5.39
C SER A 563 -11.19 69.47 4.23
N GLU A 564 -10.65 70.68 4.08
CA GLU A 564 -9.66 71.03 3.06
C GLU A 564 -8.26 71.24 3.67
N SER A 565 -8.04 70.80 4.92
CA SER A 565 -6.70 70.74 5.49
C SER A 565 -5.87 69.64 4.83
N SER A 566 -4.56 69.82 4.70
CA SER A 566 -3.67 68.81 4.11
C SER A 566 -3.75 67.47 4.85
N GLU A 567 -3.90 67.48 6.18
CA GLU A 567 -4.05 66.28 7.01
C GLU A 567 -5.32 65.50 6.63
N TYR A 568 -6.47 66.17 6.54
CA TYR A 568 -7.73 65.51 6.19
C TYR A 568 -7.79 65.11 4.71
N MET A 569 -7.26 65.92 3.80
CA MET A 569 -7.17 65.57 2.37
C MET A 569 -6.37 64.28 2.15
N ASN A 570 -5.23 64.14 2.83
CA ASN A 570 -4.41 62.92 2.76
C ASN A 570 -5.16 61.72 3.35
N LYS A 571 -5.77 61.90 4.52
CA LYS A 571 -6.51 60.84 5.22
C LYS A 571 -7.72 60.34 4.43
N GLN A 572 -8.44 61.24 3.77
CA GLN A 572 -9.64 60.90 3.00
C GLN A 572 -9.37 60.54 1.54
N GLY A 573 -8.11 60.57 1.08
CA GLY A 573 -7.78 60.32 -0.33
C GLY A 573 -8.39 59.03 -0.89
N GLY A 574 -8.22 57.91 -0.16
CA GLY A 574 -8.81 56.63 -0.53
C GLY A 574 -10.34 56.63 -0.51
N ASN A 575 -10.96 57.21 0.52
CA ASN A 575 -12.43 57.33 0.63
C ASN A 575 -13.02 58.17 -0.51
N VAL A 576 -12.35 59.26 -0.89
CA VAL A 576 -12.74 60.13 -2.00
C VAL A 576 -12.64 59.39 -3.32
N ALA A 577 -11.53 58.68 -3.56
CA ALA A 577 -11.34 57.87 -4.76
C ALA A 577 -12.42 56.77 -4.87
N ALA A 578 -12.69 56.06 -3.78
CA ALA A 578 -13.73 55.02 -3.73
C ALA A 578 -15.12 55.60 -4.00
N ALA A 579 -15.51 56.68 -3.31
CA ALA A 579 -16.81 57.31 -3.49
C ALA A 579 -17.00 57.83 -4.92
N ALA A 580 -16.00 58.53 -5.47
CA ALA A 580 -16.07 59.05 -6.83
C ALA A 580 -16.18 57.93 -7.87
N PHE A 581 -15.35 56.89 -7.77
CA PHE A 581 -15.39 55.77 -8.72
C PHE A 581 -16.70 54.99 -8.63
N TYR A 582 -17.08 54.51 -7.44
CA TYR A 582 -18.29 53.71 -7.28
C TYR A 582 -19.54 54.51 -7.68
N ILE A 583 -19.67 55.76 -7.27
CA ILE A 583 -20.89 56.53 -7.55
C ILE A 583 -20.95 56.95 -9.01
N HIS A 584 -19.86 57.47 -9.59
CA HIS A 584 -19.90 57.92 -10.98
C HIS A 584 -19.83 56.77 -11.98
N VAL A 585 -18.97 55.76 -11.75
CA VAL A 585 -18.72 54.66 -12.71
C VAL A 585 -19.58 53.42 -12.43
N LEU A 586 -19.84 53.06 -11.17
CA LEU A 586 -20.70 51.89 -10.83
C LEU A 586 -22.15 52.24 -10.46
N GLY A 587 -22.44 53.50 -10.12
CA GLY A 587 -23.81 54.05 -10.06
C GLY A 587 -24.44 53.93 -8.69
N ARG A 588 -23.64 53.49 -7.71
CA ARG A 588 -24.04 53.21 -6.35
C ARG A 588 -22.91 53.56 -5.38
N ALA A 589 -23.21 53.69 -4.11
CA ALA A 589 -22.16 53.73 -3.09
C ALA A 589 -21.56 52.33 -2.88
N PRO A 590 -20.25 52.23 -2.53
CA PRO A 590 -19.67 50.97 -2.10
C PRO A 590 -20.22 50.55 -0.74
N SER A 591 -20.33 49.25 -0.51
CA SER A 591 -20.49 48.69 0.83
C SER A 591 -19.27 48.99 1.72
N LEU A 592 -19.39 48.73 3.02
CA LEU A 592 -18.26 48.93 3.96
C LEU A 592 -17.04 48.09 3.57
N GLN A 593 -17.26 46.84 3.15
CA GLN A 593 -16.21 45.91 2.76
C GLN A 593 -15.59 46.31 1.43
N GLU A 594 -16.40 46.53 0.40
CA GLU A 594 -15.93 46.98 -0.92
C GLU A 594 -15.09 48.25 -0.82
N ARG A 595 -15.47 49.19 0.06
CA ARG A 595 -14.69 50.39 0.30
C ARG A 595 -13.34 50.08 0.94
N ALA A 596 -13.31 49.24 1.97
CA ALA A 596 -12.07 48.86 2.64
C ALA A 596 -11.11 48.16 1.66
N ASP A 597 -11.61 47.20 0.90
CA ASP A 597 -10.84 46.46 -0.11
C ASP A 597 -10.33 47.38 -1.23
N PHE A 598 -11.16 48.32 -1.68
CA PHE A 598 -10.76 49.28 -2.70
C PHE A 598 -9.63 50.20 -2.22
N ILE A 599 -9.71 50.70 -0.99
CA ILE A 599 -8.67 51.56 -0.41
C ILE A 599 -7.38 50.79 -0.22
N GLN A 600 -7.46 49.58 0.33
CA GLN A 600 -6.30 48.72 0.55
C GLN A 600 -5.66 48.33 -0.79
N GLY A 601 -6.46 47.93 -1.78
CA GLY A 601 -5.97 47.61 -3.12
C GLY A 601 -5.29 48.79 -3.81
N ILE A 602 -5.72 50.03 -3.58
CA ILE A 602 -5.02 51.21 -4.11
C ILE A 602 -3.62 51.32 -3.52
N VAL A 603 -3.46 51.05 -2.22
CA VAL A 603 -2.16 51.07 -1.55
C VAL A 603 -1.27 49.96 -2.09
N ASP A 604 -1.81 48.76 -2.27
CA ASP A 604 -1.04 47.57 -2.62
C ASP A 604 -0.69 47.48 -4.10
N HIS A 605 -1.58 47.97 -4.97
CA HIS A 605 -1.52 47.71 -6.43
C HIS A 605 -1.74 48.97 -7.29
N GLY A 606 -2.11 50.10 -6.68
CA GLY A 606 -2.47 51.32 -7.40
C GLY A 606 -3.90 51.32 -7.95
N PHE A 607 -4.39 52.52 -8.24
CA PHE A 607 -5.79 52.75 -8.65
C PHE A 607 -6.22 51.96 -9.89
N ALA A 608 -5.34 51.89 -10.91
CA ALA A 608 -5.68 51.23 -12.16
C ALA A 608 -5.91 49.72 -12.00
N ALA A 609 -5.09 49.06 -11.18
CA ALA A 609 -5.20 47.62 -10.93
C ALA A 609 -6.50 47.25 -10.19
N VAL A 610 -6.98 48.15 -9.32
CA VAL A 610 -8.25 47.95 -8.59
C VAL A 610 -9.47 48.22 -9.48
N VAL A 611 -9.42 49.23 -10.34
CA VAL A 611 -10.55 49.63 -11.18
C VAL A 611 -10.80 48.64 -12.32
N ARG A 612 -9.73 48.18 -12.99
CA ARG A 612 -9.83 47.31 -14.16
C ARG A 612 -10.74 46.08 -13.97
N PRO A 613 -10.62 45.26 -12.91
CA PRO A 613 -11.50 44.11 -12.73
C PRO A 613 -12.97 44.52 -12.48
N LEU A 614 -13.22 45.68 -11.85
CA LEU A 614 -14.58 46.15 -11.60
C LEU A 614 -15.32 46.52 -12.89
N LEU A 615 -14.60 47.02 -13.90
CA LEU A 615 -15.12 47.30 -15.25
C LEU A 615 -15.46 46.02 -16.04
N ARG A 616 -15.04 44.84 -15.57
CA ARG A 616 -15.30 43.54 -16.22
C ARG A 616 -16.43 42.76 -15.55
N THR A 617 -17.06 43.33 -14.53
CA THR A 617 -18.16 42.68 -13.83
C THR A 617 -19.45 42.75 -14.64
N GLU A 618 -20.30 41.72 -14.52
CA GLU A 618 -21.64 41.73 -15.14
C GLU A 618 -22.48 42.91 -14.66
N SER A 619 -22.32 43.31 -13.38
CA SER A 619 -23.01 44.46 -12.82
C SER A 619 -22.64 45.78 -13.50
N PHE A 620 -21.39 45.91 -13.95
CA PHE A 620 -20.95 47.06 -14.72
C PHE A 620 -21.45 46.98 -16.16
N ALA A 621 -21.39 45.80 -16.79
CA ALA A 621 -21.93 45.58 -18.11
C ALA A 621 -23.42 45.95 -18.19
N ALA A 622 -24.23 45.49 -17.24
CA ALA A 622 -25.65 45.84 -17.17
C ALA A 622 -25.90 47.36 -17.02
N ARG A 623 -24.96 48.09 -16.43
CA ARG A 623 -25.06 49.56 -16.32
C ARG A 623 -24.69 50.26 -17.63
N ALA A 624 -23.67 49.78 -18.32
CA ALA A 624 -23.18 50.38 -19.56
C ALA A 624 -24.14 50.24 -20.75
N GLY A 625 -25.18 49.42 -20.60
CA GLY A 625 -26.15 49.10 -21.65
C GLY A 625 -25.62 48.04 -22.59
#